data_AF-A0A327HCG6-F1
#
_entry.id   AF-A0A327HCG6-F1
#
_cell.length_a   1.000
_cell.length_b   1.000
_cell.length_c   1.000
_cell.angle_alpha   90.00
_cell.angle_beta   90.00
_cell.angle_gamma   90.00
#
_symmetry.space_group_name_H-M   'P 1'
#
loop_
_entity.id
_entity.type
_entity.pdbx_description
1 polymer ?
#
loop_
_entity_poly.entity_id
_entity_poly.type
_entity_poly.pdbx_seq_one_letter_code
_entity_poly.pdbx_strand_id
1 'polypeptide(L)'
;MNSLTEFTLDMEFAIHEFNRTAIGLDSVNLGGNSTTSDGMPADYIRNYFPLPSDPANPSGPTVKDTMLTEFGNVVETALTAAFGTSTGISVEYRQSIDVAGAPITCTDDPELDSADEDASLPEDAYNPPICMRVVLTVESDSSNYGLGQGQEDNERLARGLLTMGTRIDTNFTLVAEQGHLVSYDLTPPPYANFEVLDDTGVEVQRFENLFEYNAGLWVIDNRDATDGDGSEETEADIRVSRRETTTKTVQLGPDDEAMSIEIEIDASDDSAAVATLSLSVNHLDASMLSTWGIQPFDSGVDMPWITSDGIRMLQENGYVDMNDLVDIMPIDDFANSFTSMMDTPVTFSEVAFSPPDATGGLDFTHVPQVTCAELSPTGFCVEGQHAMNGTYPIRLATTSSEMNLGIIDLAARLLDVS
;
A
#
# COMPACT_ATOMS: atom_id res chain seq x y z
N MET A 1 -2.89 13.71 -2.83
CA MET A 1 -2.22 12.40 -2.65
C MET A 1 -3.15 11.36 -3.20
N ASN A 2 -2.73 10.64 -4.24
CA ASN A 2 -3.68 9.85 -5.02
C ASN A 2 -3.28 8.37 -5.17
N SER A 3 -2.11 7.91 -4.72
CA SER A 3 -1.62 6.55 -5.01
C SER A 3 -0.86 5.87 -3.88
N LEU A 4 -0.91 4.53 -3.81
CA LEU A 4 -0.10 3.69 -2.92
C LEU A 4 1.37 3.69 -3.34
N THR A 5 1.64 3.79 -4.64
CA THR A 5 2.99 3.83 -5.20
C THR A 5 3.61 5.23 -5.19
N GLU A 6 2.83 6.26 -4.81
CA GLU A 6 3.28 7.65 -4.74
C GLU A 6 2.74 8.30 -3.47
N PHE A 7 3.56 8.39 -2.43
CA PHE A 7 3.18 8.98 -1.14
C PHE A 7 4.08 10.14 -0.74
N THR A 8 3.56 11.01 0.12
CA THR A 8 4.29 12.18 0.64
C THR A 8 4.95 11.80 1.95
N LEU A 9 6.24 12.10 2.04
CA LEU A 9 7.02 11.97 3.26
C LEU A 9 7.30 13.36 3.82
N ASP A 10 6.94 13.57 5.08
CA ASP A 10 7.22 14.78 5.83
C ASP A 10 8.20 14.46 6.96
N MET A 11 9.35 15.11 6.95
CA MET A 11 10.38 14.90 7.96
C MET A 11 10.76 16.21 8.62
N GLU A 12 10.93 16.17 9.93
CA GLU A 12 11.47 17.27 10.70
C GLU A 12 12.78 16.85 11.37
N PHE A 13 13.80 17.69 11.24
CA PHE A 13 15.16 17.44 11.69
C PHE A 13 15.60 18.49 12.69
N ALA A 14 16.15 18.06 13.81
CA ALA A 14 16.99 18.89 14.67
C ALA A 14 18.46 18.52 14.43
N ILE A 15 19.20 19.46 13.85
CA ILE A 15 20.61 19.29 13.49
C ILE A 15 21.45 19.93 14.60
N HIS A 16 22.14 19.10 15.36
CA HIS A 16 23.06 19.55 16.42
C HIS A 16 24.50 19.66 15.93
N GLU A 17 24.84 18.90 14.89
CA GLU A 17 26.15 18.87 14.25
C GLU A 17 25.96 18.59 12.75
N PHE A 18 26.82 19.14 11.89
CA PHE A 18 26.76 18.90 10.45
C PHE A 18 28.16 18.73 9.84
N ASN A 19 28.24 18.01 8.72
CA ASN A 19 29.52 17.78 8.04
C ASN A 19 30.19 19.10 7.63
N ARG A 20 31.35 19.36 8.23
CA ARG A 20 32.10 20.60 8.09
C ARG A 20 32.65 20.83 6.68
N THR A 21 33.04 19.76 6.00
CA THR A 21 33.53 19.80 4.61
C THR A 21 32.40 20.13 3.65
N ALA A 22 31.20 19.59 3.87
CA ALA A 22 30.04 19.84 3.02
C ALA A 22 29.69 21.33 2.94
N ILE A 23 29.88 22.07 4.03
CA ILE A 23 29.56 23.51 4.11
C ILE A 23 30.77 24.44 3.94
N GLY A 24 31.94 23.90 3.55
CA GLY A 24 33.14 24.69 3.24
C GLY A 24 33.87 25.26 4.46
N LEU A 25 33.70 24.65 5.64
CA LEU A 25 34.24 25.16 6.90
C LEU A 25 35.50 24.41 7.38
N ASP A 26 36.14 23.60 6.53
CA ASP A 26 37.34 22.77 6.81
C ASP A 26 38.54 23.47 7.45
N SER A 27 38.57 24.80 7.45
CA SER A 27 39.64 25.60 8.04
C SER A 27 39.33 26.19 9.44
N VAL A 28 38.07 26.16 9.88
CA VAL A 28 37.62 26.57 11.24
C VAL A 28 38.17 25.68 12.37
N ASN A 29 39.17 26.15 13.12
CA ASN A 29 39.68 25.40 14.27
C ASN A 29 38.70 25.43 15.46
N LEU A 30 38.05 24.32 15.76
CA LEU A 30 37.15 24.14 16.92
C LEU A 30 37.91 23.99 18.26
N GLY A 31 39.24 23.83 18.22
CA GLY A 31 40.07 23.64 19.41
C GLY A 31 39.91 22.26 20.06
N GLY A 32 40.52 22.09 21.24
CA GLY A 32 40.40 20.85 22.02
C GLY A 32 40.96 19.60 21.34
N ASN A 33 40.24 18.49 21.46
CA ASN A 33 40.50 17.21 20.79
C ASN A 33 39.81 17.10 19.42
N SER A 34 39.24 18.21 18.91
CA SER A 34 38.51 18.16 17.66
C SER A 34 39.42 17.93 16.46
N THR A 35 38.98 17.07 15.55
CA THR A 35 39.68 16.73 14.32
C THR A 35 38.93 17.26 13.09
N THR A 36 39.47 17.02 11.90
CA THR A 36 38.79 17.39 10.64
C THR A 36 37.73 16.38 10.21
N SER A 37 37.65 15.20 10.86
CA SER A 37 36.56 14.24 10.62
C SER A 37 35.32 14.55 11.46
N ASP A 38 35.50 15.25 12.58
CA ASP A 38 34.37 15.71 13.40
C ASP A 38 33.51 16.71 12.60
N GLY A 39 32.20 16.63 12.79
CA GLY A 39 31.28 17.63 12.30
C GLY A 39 31.39 18.93 13.08
N MET A 40 30.71 19.95 12.55
CA MET A 40 30.70 21.28 13.11
C MET A 40 29.45 21.46 13.98
N PRO A 41 29.58 21.87 15.25
CA PRO A 41 28.42 22.08 16.12
C PRO A 41 27.51 23.20 15.60
N ALA A 42 26.21 23.08 15.86
CA ALA A 42 25.17 23.98 15.33
C ALA A 42 25.43 25.47 15.66
N ASP A 43 25.94 25.77 16.86
CA ASP A 43 26.25 27.14 17.29
C ASP A 43 27.37 27.76 16.44
N TYR A 44 28.45 27.00 16.26
CA TYR A 44 29.54 27.39 15.39
C TYR A 44 29.05 27.59 13.96
N ILE A 45 28.23 26.70 13.41
CA ILE A 45 27.71 26.81 12.05
C ILE A 45 26.94 28.13 11.86
N ARG A 46 26.05 28.47 12.80
CA ARG A 46 25.21 29.68 12.74
C ARG A 46 26.03 30.94 12.58
N ASN A 47 27.15 31.06 13.30
CA ASN A 47 28.07 32.20 13.19
C ASN A 47 28.62 32.42 11.76
N TYR A 48 28.72 31.36 10.95
CA TYR A 48 29.22 31.44 9.58
C TYR A 48 28.11 31.56 8.53
N PHE A 49 26.83 31.48 8.90
CA PHE A 49 25.70 31.58 7.96
C PHE A 49 25.75 32.77 6.99
N PRO A 50 26.12 33.99 7.41
CA PRO A 50 26.17 35.14 6.50
C PRO A 50 27.40 35.13 5.56
N LEU A 51 28.38 34.25 5.80
CA LEU A 51 29.64 34.23 5.08
C LEU A 51 29.55 33.37 3.82
N PRO A 52 30.37 33.67 2.78
CA PRO A 52 30.47 32.81 1.61
C PRO A 52 31.03 31.44 2.00
N SER A 53 30.42 30.37 1.48
CA SER A 53 30.88 28.99 1.69
C SER A 53 32.24 28.71 1.04
N ASP A 54 32.55 29.38 -0.08
CA ASP A 54 33.87 29.38 -0.70
C ASP A 54 34.54 30.76 -0.53
N PRO A 55 35.59 30.87 0.31
CA PRO A 55 36.33 32.11 0.49
C PRO A 55 36.97 32.66 -0.81
N ALA A 56 37.23 31.80 -1.81
CA ALA A 56 37.74 32.20 -3.11
C ALA A 56 36.66 32.77 -4.05
N ASN A 57 35.37 32.58 -3.71
CA ASN A 57 34.23 33.11 -4.44
C ASN A 57 33.26 33.88 -3.53
N PRO A 58 33.58 35.14 -3.15
CA PRO A 58 32.75 35.94 -2.25
C PRO A 58 31.36 36.31 -2.78
N SER A 59 31.08 36.05 -4.06
CA SER A 59 29.75 36.25 -4.68
C SER A 59 28.97 34.94 -4.84
N GLY A 60 29.52 33.83 -4.34
CA GLY A 60 28.88 32.52 -4.32
C GLY A 60 27.82 32.37 -3.21
N PRO A 61 27.25 31.16 -3.06
CA PRO A 61 26.26 30.87 -2.02
C PRO A 61 26.87 31.05 -0.62
N THR A 62 26.04 31.51 0.30
CA THR A 62 26.41 31.59 1.71
C THR A 62 26.48 30.21 2.34
N VAL A 63 27.13 30.06 3.49
CA VAL A 63 27.10 28.80 4.27
C VAL A 63 25.66 28.34 4.52
N LYS A 64 24.74 29.28 4.76
CA LYS A 64 23.31 28.98 4.97
C LYS A 64 22.65 28.37 3.72
N ASP A 65 22.95 28.91 2.54
CA ASP A 65 22.41 28.40 1.26
C ASP A 65 23.03 27.04 0.90
N THR A 66 24.34 26.91 1.13
CA THR A 66 25.08 25.66 0.89
C THR A 66 24.58 24.55 1.81
N MET A 67 24.38 24.83 3.10
CA MET A 67 23.84 23.85 4.04
C MET A 67 22.46 23.35 3.61
N LEU A 68 21.56 24.23 3.15
CA LEU A 68 20.24 23.82 2.66
C LEU A 68 20.34 22.90 1.44
N THR A 69 21.28 23.17 0.54
CA THR A 69 21.52 22.36 -0.67
C THR A 69 22.11 21.00 -0.33
N GLU A 70 23.18 20.98 0.47
CA GLU A 70 23.85 19.74 0.87
C GLU A 70 22.95 18.86 1.73
N PHE A 71 22.16 19.47 2.61
CA PHE A 71 21.17 18.73 3.39
C PHE A 71 20.12 18.06 2.50
N GLY A 72 19.63 18.76 1.46
CA GLY A 72 18.74 18.18 0.46
C GLY A 72 19.38 16.98 -0.25
N ASN A 73 20.65 17.08 -0.66
CA ASN A 73 21.37 15.98 -1.31
C ASN A 73 21.54 14.76 -0.40
N VAL A 74 21.84 14.98 0.89
CA VAL A 74 21.97 13.91 1.89
C VAL A 74 20.64 13.18 2.08
N VAL A 75 19.55 13.92 2.27
CA VAL A 75 18.21 13.35 2.42
C VAL A 75 17.77 12.62 1.16
N GLU A 76 17.98 13.18 -0.02
CA GLU A 76 17.66 12.51 -1.29
C GLU A 76 18.46 11.20 -1.46
N THR A 77 19.74 11.19 -1.08
CA THR A 77 20.57 9.98 -1.14
C THR A 77 20.07 8.91 -0.17
N ALA A 78 19.78 9.27 1.08
CA ALA A 78 19.25 8.36 2.08
C ALA A 78 17.90 7.77 1.66
N LEU A 79 17.02 8.59 1.08
CA LEU A 79 15.70 8.14 0.63
C LEU A 79 15.74 7.34 -0.66
N THR A 80 16.66 7.64 -1.58
CA THR A 80 16.91 6.82 -2.77
C THR A 80 17.36 5.42 -2.34
N ALA A 81 18.21 5.32 -1.31
CA ALA A 81 18.61 4.03 -0.75
C ALA A 81 17.44 3.29 -0.09
N ALA A 82 16.57 4.01 0.62
CA ALA A 82 15.45 3.44 1.37
C ALA A 82 14.23 3.05 0.52
N PHE A 83 13.87 3.86 -0.47
CA PHE A 83 12.61 3.75 -1.21
C PHE A 83 12.77 3.66 -2.73
N GLY A 84 14.00 3.77 -3.25
CA GLY A 84 14.31 3.70 -4.68
C GLY A 84 14.35 5.06 -5.35
N THR A 85 13.20 5.74 -5.50
CA THR A 85 13.12 7.03 -6.21
C THR A 85 12.32 8.08 -5.45
N SER A 86 12.84 9.30 -5.39
CA SER A 86 12.17 10.45 -4.78
C SER A 86 12.16 11.65 -5.73
N THR A 87 11.08 12.43 -5.71
CA THR A 87 10.97 13.66 -6.50
C THR A 87 10.41 14.82 -5.68
N GLY A 88 10.66 16.05 -6.14
CA GLY A 88 10.04 17.24 -5.57
C GLY A 88 10.51 17.63 -4.17
N ILE A 89 11.77 17.32 -3.82
CA ILE A 89 12.35 17.66 -2.52
C ILE A 89 12.26 19.17 -2.25
N SER A 90 11.64 19.51 -1.12
CA SER A 90 11.55 20.87 -0.60
C SER A 90 12.13 20.90 0.80
N VAL A 91 13.21 21.66 0.99
CA VAL A 91 13.90 21.83 2.28
C VAL A 91 13.68 23.26 2.77
N GLU A 92 13.22 23.42 4.00
CA GLU A 92 12.99 24.73 4.62
C GLU A 92 13.51 24.78 6.05
N TYR A 93 14.11 25.91 6.45
CA TYR A 93 14.46 26.18 7.85
C TYR A 93 13.20 26.38 8.70
N ARG A 94 13.26 25.91 9.95
CA ARG A 94 12.17 26.03 10.93
C ARG A 94 12.70 26.61 12.23
N GLN A 95 11.92 27.49 12.84
CA GLN A 95 12.21 28.05 14.17
C GLN A 95 11.73 27.14 15.31
N SER A 96 10.87 26.17 14.98
CA SER A 96 10.45 25.11 15.88
C SER A 96 9.91 23.93 15.08
N ILE A 97 10.17 22.74 15.61
CA ILE A 97 9.66 21.45 15.11
C ILE A 97 9.00 20.69 16.24
N ASP A 98 8.17 19.70 15.92
CA ASP A 98 7.54 18.81 16.88
C ASP A 98 8.06 17.38 16.69
N VAL A 99 8.84 16.91 17.65
CA VAL A 99 9.35 15.54 17.64
C VAL A 99 8.53 14.74 18.65
N ALA A 100 7.63 13.88 18.13
CA ALA A 100 6.74 13.04 18.94
C ALA A 100 5.96 13.80 20.05
N GLY A 101 5.41 14.97 19.73
CA GLY A 101 4.63 15.80 20.66
C GLY A 101 5.47 16.67 21.59
N ALA A 102 6.80 16.67 21.44
CA ALA A 102 7.71 17.53 22.16
C ALA A 102 8.22 18.66 21.24
N PRO A 103 7.85 19.93 21.51
CA PRO A 103 8.33 21.03 20.69
C PRO A 103 9.82 21.29 20.97
N ILE A 104 10.63 21.29 19.92
CA ILE A 104 12.03 21.71 19.95
C ILE A 104 12.07 23.15 19.42
N THR A 105 12.72 24.04 20.18
CA THR A 105 12.97 25.42 19.74
C THR A 105 14.32 25.48 19.07
N CYS A 106 14.35 26.10 17.91
CA CYS A 106 15.51 26.14 17.04
C CYS A 106 15.82 27.59 16.70
N THR A 107 17.02 27.84 16.20
CA THR A 107 17.36 29.15 15.67
C THR A 107 18.29 29.01 14.48
N ASP A 108 18.20 29.98 13.58
CA ASP A 108 19.13 30.19 12.47
C ASP A 108 19.78 31.58 12.58
N ASP A 109 19.69 32.21 13.75
CA ASP A 109 20.22 33.54 14.02
C ASP A 109 21.73 33.45 14.34
N PRO A 110 22.61 34.09 13.54
CA PRO A 110 24.04 34.16 13.81
C PRO A 110 24.40 35.04 15.01
N GLU A 111 23.47 35.81 15.58
CA GLU A 111 23.72 36.67 16.76
C GLU A 111 23.35 35.99 18.08
N LEU A 112 22.76 34.78 18.04
CA LEU A 112 22.37 34.01 19.21
C LEU A 112 23.37 32.88 19.50
N ASP A 113 24.58 33.24 19.92
CA ASP A 113 25.62 32.29 20.31
C ASP A 113 25.44 31.87 21.77
N SER A 114 25.37 30.57 22.05
CA SER A 114 25.40 30.05 23.43
C SER A 114 26.84 29.94 23.94
N ALA A 115 27.81 29.94 23.02
CA ALA A 115 29.22 29.84 23.29
C ALA A 115 29.89 31.21 23.50
N ASP A 116 30.47 31.43 24.67
CA ASP A 116 31.34 32.55 25.05
C ASP A 116 30.73 33.99 24.97
N GLU A 117 29.47 34.19 24.58
CA GLU A 117 28.84 35.52 24.46
C GLU A 117 27.85 35.91 25.58
N ASP A 118 27.12 34.95 26.17
CA ASP A 118 26.17 35.20 27.28
C ASP A 118 26.44 34.33 28.51
N ALA A 119 27.07 34.93 29.53
CA ALA A 119 27.35 34.28 30.82
C ALA A 119 26.09 33.84 31.61
N SER A 120 24.88 34.16 31.15
CA SER A 120 23.61 33.72 31.72
C SER A 120 23.04 32.45 31.06
N LEU A 121 23.61 32.01 29.93
CA LEU A 121 23.28 30.75 29.27
C LEU A 121 24.36 29.70 29.55
N PRO A 122 24.01 28.41 29.65
CA PRO A 122 24.99 27.34 29.63
C PRO A 122 25.74 27.33 28.30
N GLU A 123 27.06 27.29 28.37
CA GLU A 123 27.96 27.06 27.26
C GLU A 123 27.68 25.67 26.63
N ASP A 124 26.99 25.64 25.49
CA ASP A 124 26.64 24.40 24.80
C ASP A 124 26.62 24.59 23.28
N ALA A 125 27.77 24.36 22.65
CA ALA A 125 27.97 24.51 21.20
C ALA A 125 26.99 23.71 20.31
N TYR A 126 26.23 22.76 20.87
CA TYR A 126 25.25 21.94 20.17
C TYR A 126 23.80 22.46 20.31
N ASN A 127 23.54 23.43 21.18
CA ASN A 127 22.20 23.93 21.49
C ASN A 127 22.12 25.47 21.45
N PRO A 128 21.04 26.06 20.92
CA PRO A 128 19.91 25.42 20.24
C PRO A 128 20.30 24.81 18.87
N PRO A 129 19.59 23.77 18.42
CA PRO A 129 19.84 23.15 17.12
C PRO A 129 19.36 24.02 15.95
N ILE A 130 19.87 23.72 14.76
CA ILE A 130 19.33 24.22 13.50
C ILE A 130 18.23 23.24 13.06
N CYS A 131 17.01 23.72 12.84
CA CYS A 131 15.93 22.84 12.42
C CYS A 131 15.54 23.02 10.97
N MET A 132 15.25 21.89 10.33
CA MET A 132 14.81 21.83 8.95
C MET A 132 13.58 20.94 8.83
N ARG A 133 12.71 21.28 7.88
CA ARG A 133 11.62 20.42 7.44
C ARG A 133 11.85 20.05 5.98
N VAL A 134 11.68 18.77 5.68
CA VAL A 134 11.77 18.25 4.32
C VAL A 134 10.44 17.62 3.96
N VAL A 135 9.87 18.09 2.86
CA VAL A 135 8.69 17.49 2.26
C VAL A 135 9.05 17.03 0.85
N LEU A 136 8.73 15.79 0.54
CA LEU A 136 8.96 15.22 -0.79
C LEU A 136 7.92 14.16 -1.14
N THR A 137 7.92 13.76 -2.40
CA THR A 137 7.14 12.63 -2.88
C THR A 137 8.05 11.43 -3.14
N VAL A 138 7.70 10.30 -2.55
CA VAL A 138 8.38 9.01 -2.73
C VAL A 138 7.63 8.19 -3.78
N GLU A 139 8.36 7.68 -4.76
CA GLU A 139 7.86 6.72 -5.74
C GLU A 139 8.39 5.34 -5.38
N SER A 140 7.50 4.45 -4.92
CA SER A 140 7.82 3.07 -4.57
C SER A 140 7.45 2.12 -5.70
N ASP A 141 8.29 1.12 -5.94
CA ASP A 141 8.01 0.03 -6.86
C ASP A 141 6.78 -0.76 -6.36
N SER A 142 5.93 -1.23 -7.28
CA SER A 142 4.74 -2.01 -6.95
C SER A 142 5.09 -3.36 -6.31
N SER A 143 6.28 -3.89 -6.61
CA SER A 143 6.79 -5.11 -5.99
C SER A 143 7.04 -4.98 -4.48
N ASN A 144 7.30 -3.78 -3.96
CA ASN A 144 7.38 -3.53 -2.51
C ASN A 144 6.05 -3.76 -1.79
N TYR A 145 4.95 -3.82 -2.55
CA TYR A 145 3.60 -4.12 -2.08
C TYR A 145 3.12 -5.51 -2.51
N GLY A 146 4.01 -6.36 -3.01
CA GLY A 146 3.69 -7.68 -3.55
C GLY A 146 2.89 -7.66 -4.86
N LEU A 147 2.82 -6.50 -5.53
CA LEU A 147 2.15 -6.34 -6.83
C LEU A 147 3.19 -6.50 -7.95
N GLY A 148 3.02 -7.52 -8.79
CA GLY A 148 3.97 -7.88 -9.85
C GLY A 148 4.32 -6.73 -10.80
N GLN A 149 5.45 -6.89 -11.52
CA GLN A 149 5.97 -5.89 -12.45
C GLN A 149 5.09 -5.80 -13.72
N GLY A 150 4.39 -4.67 -13.91
CA GLY A 150 3.92 -4.25 -15.25
C GLY A 150 2.44 -4.45 -15.59
N GLN A 151 1.50 -4.08 -14.71
CA GLN A 151 0.09 -3.95 -15.08
C GLN A 151 -0.31 -2.49 -15.36
N GLU A 152 -1.31 -2.26 -16.22
CA GLU A 152 -1.64 -0.93 -16.76
C GLU A 152 -2.08 0.09 -15.69
N ASP A 153 -2.60 -0.35 -14.53
CA ASP A 153 -3.02 0.52 -13.41
C ASP A 153 -2.86 -0.14 -12.01
N ASN A 154 -1.62 -0.19 -11.51
CA ASN A 154 -1.28 -0.73 -10.18
C ASN A 154 -2.03 -0.03 -9.03
N GLU A 155 -2.38 1.25 -9.21
CA GLU A 155 -3.07 2.03 -8.20
C GLU A 155 -4.54 1.59 -8.08
N ARG A 156 -5.21 1.39 -9.22
CA ARG A 156 -6.57 0.84 -9.23
C ARG A 156 -6.60 -0.57 -8.65
N LEU A 157 -5.61 -1.40 -8.98
CA LEU A 157 -5.45 -2.74 -8.40
C LEU A 157 -5.31 -2.67 -6.87
N ALA A 158 -4.41 -1.83 -6.35
CA ALA A 158 -4.22 -1.64 -4.91
C ALA A 158 -5.51 -1.21 -4.21
N ARG A 159 -6.22 -0.22 -4.77
CA ARG A 159 -7.54 0.21 -4.24
C ARG A 159 -8.54 -0.94 -4.22
N GLY A 160 -8.59 -1.75 -5.28
CA GLY A 160 -9.47 -2.91 -5.36
C GLY A 160 -9.13 -3.95 -4.31
N LEU A 161 -7.86 -4.32 -4.18
CA LEU A 161 -7.39 -5.28 -3.18
C LEU A 161 -7.73 -4.83 -1.75
N LEU A 162 -7.39 -3.59 -1.39
CA LEU A 162 -7.69 -3.07 -0.05
C LEU A 162 -9.21 -3.02 0.18
N THR A 163 -10.00 -2.58 -0.80
CA THR A 163 -11.47 -2.51 -0.67
C THR A 163 -12.10 -3.90 -0.52
N MET A 164 -11.52 -4.92 -1.16
CA MET A 164 -11.91 -6.32 -0.98
C MET A 164 -11.61 -6.86 0.42
N GLY A 165 -10.75 -6.19 1.20
CA GLY A 165 -10.34 -6.62 2.54
C GLY A 165 -8.92 -7.15 2.65
N THR A 166 -8.15 -7.06 1.56
CA THR A 166 -6.73 -7.42 1.55
C THR A 166 -5.94 -6.45 2.43
N ARG A 167 -4.92 -6.97 3.11
CA ARG A 167 -3.94 -6.19 3.86
C ARG A 167 -2.56 -6.42 3.27
N ILE A 168 -1.76 -5.36 3.18
CA ILE A 168 -0.45 -5.40 2.55
C ILE A 168 0.60 -4.99 3.56
N ASP A 169 1.52 -5.89 3.88
CA ASP A 169 2.67 -5.64 4.73
C ASP A 169 3.83 -5.13 3.87
N THR A 170 4.46 -4.05 4.29
CA THR A 170 5.62 -3.46 3.62
C THR A 170 6.60 -2.92 4.65
N ASN A 171 7.87 -2.84 4.26
CA ASN A 171 8.93 -2.37 5.13
C ASN A 171 9.82 -1.34 4.43
N PHE A 172 10.41 -0.46 5.23
CA PHE A 172 11.30 0.60 4.76
C PHE A 172 12.45 0.78 5.73
N THR A 173 13.61 1.20 5.24
CA THR A 173 14.74 1.57 6.09
C THR A 173 14.77 3.08 6.29
N LEU A 174 14.61 3.54 7.52
CA LEU A 174 14.70 4.94 7.92
C LEU A 174 16.12 5.24 8.42
N VAL A 175 16.64 6.46 8.21
CA VAL A 175 18.07 6.76 8.40
C VAL A 175 18.30 8.09 9.10
N ALA A 176 19.07 8.12 10.18
CA ALA A 176 19.55 9.35 10.80
C ALA A 176 21.08 9.46 10.69
N GLU A 177 21.56 10.54 10.05
CA GLU A 177 22.99 10.85 10.02
C GLU A 177 23.50 11.27 11.41
N GLN A 178 24.82 11.20 11.58
CA GLN A 178 25.48 11.58 12.83
C GLN A 178 25.12 13.01 13.26
N GLY A 179 24.78 13.17 14.54
CA GLY A 179 24.44 14.47 15.14
C GLY A 179 23.01 14.95 14.83
N HIS A 180 22.20 14.12 14.17
CA HIS A 180 20.81 14.44 13.85
C HIS A 180 19.84 13.73 14.78
N LEU A 181 18.75 14.44 15.10
CA LEU A 181 17.52 13.86 15.63
C LEU A 181 16.43 14.07 14.57
N VAL A 182 15.85 12.96 14.10
CA VAL A 182 14.94 12.95 12.94
C VAL A 182 13.59 12.40 13.34
N SER A 183 12.53 13.08 12.91
CA SER A 183 11.14 12.62 13.01
C SER A 183 10.59 12.35 11.61
N TYR A 184 10.11 11.13 11.38
CA TYR A 184 9.49 10.67 10.14
C TYR A 184 7.97 10.56 10.31
N ASP A 185 7.20 11.35 9.55
CA ASP A 185 5.74 11.31 9.53
C ASP A 185 5.25 10.77 8.18
N LEU A 186 4.78 9.52 8.18
CA LEU A 186 4.27 8.84 7.00
C LEU A 186 2.74 8.89 7.01
N THR A 187 2.18 9.64 6.07
CA THR A 187 0.74 9.76 5.88
C THR A 187 0.26 8.85 4.74
N PRO A 188 -0.74 7.97 4.97
CA PRO A 188 -1.24 7.08 3.94
C PRO A 188 -2.01 7.85 2.84
N PRO A 189 -2.23 7.20 1.67
CA PRO A 189 -3.18 7.70 0.69
C PRO A 189 -4.60 7.86 1.28
N PRO A 190 -5.46 8.72 0.71
CA PRO A 190 -6.77 9.05 1.31
C PRO A 190 -7.72 7.88 1.52
N TYR A 191 -7.51 6.75 0.84
CA TYR A 191 -8.32 5.54 0.92
C TYR A 191 -7.71 4.45 1.80
N ALA A 192 -6.56 4.68 2.42
CA ALA A 192 -5.81 3.68 3.18
C ALA A 192 -5.53 4.14 4.62
N ASN A 193 -5.21 3.17 5.47
CA ASN A 193 -4.73 3.31 6.84
C ASN A 193 -3.41 2.56 6.98
N PHE A 194 -2.55 3.05 7.87
CA PHE A 194 -1.39 2.31 8.34
C PHE A 194 -1.63 1.71 9.72
N GLU A 195 -1.11 0.50 9.91
CA GLU A 195 -0.92 -0.16 11.20
C GLU A 195 0.60 -0.38 11.35
N VAL A 196 1.20 0.15 12.42
CA VAL A 196 2.64 -0.02 12.68
C VAL A 196 2.87 -1.40 13.29
N LEU A 197 3.77 -2.18 12.68
CA LEU A 197 4.07 -3.56 13.09
C LEU A 197 5.38 -3.69 13.87
N ASP A 198 6.26 -2.69 13.80
CA ASP A 198 7.52 -2.64 14.54
C ASP A 198 7.37 -2.04 15.96
N ASP A 199 8.45 -2.08 16.75
CA ASP A 199 8.47 -1.60 18.14
C ASP A 199 9.02 -0.17 18.30
N THR A 200 9.48 0.45 17.21
CA THR A 200 10.10 1.77 17.21
C THR A 200 9.12 2.88 16.80
N GLY A 201 8.15 2.54 15.95
CA GLY A 201 7.13 3.43 15.44
C GLY A 201 5.93 3.58 16.36
N VAL A 202 5.18 4.65 16.13
CA VAL A 202 3.94 4.96 16.84
C VAL A 202 2.83 5.24 15.82
N GLU A 203 1.70 4.57 15.99
CA GLU A 203 0.49 4.87 15.23
C GLU A 203 -0.14 6.17 15.74
N VAL A 204 -0.40 7.10 14.82
CA VAL A 204 -1.02 8.40 15.12
C VAL A 204 -2.36 8.51 14.39
N GLN A 205 -3.44 8.62 15.16
CA GLN A 205 -4.78 8.82 14.61
C GLN A 205 -5.01 10.28 14.20
N ARG A 206 -5.52 10.49 13.00
CA ARG A 206 -5.81 11.80 12.39
C ARG A 206 -7.19 11.83 11.74
N PHE A 207 -7.63 13.02 11.37
CA PHE A 207 -8.91 13.24 10.70
C PHE A 207 -8.72 14.00 9.40
N GLU A 208 -9.36 13.54 8.34
CA GLU A 208 -9.44 14.25 7.07
C GLU A 208 -10.82 14.02 6.46
N ASN A 209 -11.46 15.08 5.96
CA ASN A 209 -12.79 15.00 5.32
C ASN A 209 -13.85 14.29 6.18
N LEU A 210 -13.81 14.48 7.50
CA LEU A 210 -14.70 13.86 8.50
C LEU A 210 -14.49 12.36 8.74
N PHE A 211 -13.47 11.74 8.14
CA PHE A 211 -13.11 10.35 8.36
C PHE A 211 -11.80 10.25 9.12
N GLU A 212 -11.69 9.28 10.01
CA GLU A 212 -10.45 8.95 10.71
C GLU A 212 -9.47 8.24 9.76
N TYR A 213 -8.17 8.44 9.97
CA TYR A 213 -7.13 7.61 9.41
C TYR A 213 -5.95 7.47 10.37
N ASN A 214 -5.18 6.41 10.19
CA ASN A 214 -3.99 6.13 10.96
C ASN A 214 -2.74 6.41 10.12
N ALA A 215 -1.84 7.24 10.65
CA ALA A 215 -0.52 7.52 10.11
C ALA A 215 0.55 6.85 10.98
N GLY A 216 1.77 6.71 10.45
CA GLY A 216 2.91 6.20 11.19
C GLY A 216 3.90 7.32 11.52
N LEU A 217 4.46 7.29 12.74
CA LEU A 217 5.48 8.23 13.21
C LEU A 217 6.67 7.46 13.77
N TRP A 218 7.88 7.78 13.30
CA TRP A 218 9.14 7.23 13.84
C TRP A 218 10.06 8.37 14.25
N VAL A 219 10.82 8.16 15.33
CA VAL A 219 11.86 9.10 15.78
C VAL A 219 13.17 8.35 15.90
N ILE A 220 14.20 8.84 15.22
CA ILE A 220 15.55 8.28 15.25
C ILE A 220 16.49 9.32 15.83
N ASP A 221 17.19 8.95 16.89
CA ASP A 221 18.12 9.80 17.62
C ASP A 221 19.54 9.31 17.42
N ASN A 222 20.30 10.00 16.56
CA ASN A 222 21.71 9.71 16.31
C ASN A 222 22.63 10.83 16.82
N ARG A 223 22.23 11.50 17.91
CA ARG A 223 23.02 12.60 18.52
C ARG A 223 24.27 12.13 19.24
N ASP A 224 24.29 10.88 19.71
CA ASP A 224 25.40 10.32 20.49
C ASP A 224 26.46 9.62 19.61
N ALA A 225 26.32 9.64 18.28
CA ALA A 225 27.29 9.04 17.37
C ALA A 225 28.66 9.72 17.46
N THR A 226 29.70 8.91 17.53
CA THR A 226 31.11 9.30 17.57
C THR A 226 31.80 9.12 16.21
N ASP A 227 33.02 9.64 16.07
CA ASP A 227 33.78 9.57 14.81
C ASP A 227 33.92 8.10 14.32
N GLY A 228 33.31 7.82 13.17
CA GLY A 228 33.28 6.51 12.54
C GLY A 228 32.04 5.66 12.82
N ASP A 229 31.09 6.10 13.65
CA ASP A 229 29.84 5.37 13.92
C ASP A 229 28.88 5.40 12.72
N GLY A 230 28.87 6.49 11.95
CA GLY A 230 28.09 6.61 10.72
C GLY A 230 26.60 6.92 10.96
N SER A 231 25.76 6.50 10.01
CA SER A 231 24.31 6.67 10.05
C SER A 231 23.64 5.57 10.88
N GLU A 232 22.64 5.94 11.68
CA GLU A 232 21.77 4.99 12.37
C GLU A 232 20.61 4.62 11.45
N GLU A 233 20.32 3.32 11.32
CA GLU A 233 19.27 2.78 10.46
C GLU A 233 18.22 2.05 11.30
N THR A 234 16.94 2.30 11.01
CA THR A 234 15.80 1.63 11.65
C THR A 234 14.88 1.05 10.58
N GLU A 235 14.53 -0.24 10.69
CA GLU A 235 13.49 -0.83 9.85
C GLU A 235 12.10 -0.43 10.38
N ALA A 236 11.30 0.20 9.52
CA ALA A 236 9.92 0.56 9.76
C ALA A 236 9.02 -0.44 9.04
N ASP A 237 8.21 -1.17 9.81
CA ASP A 237 7.29 -2.18 9.29
C ASP A 237 5.86 -1.65 9.41
N ILE A 238 5.15 -1.58 8.28
CA ILE A 238 3.75 -1.15 8.25
C ILE A 238 2.86 -2.16 7.55
N ARG A 239 1.61 -2.21 8.00
CA ARG A 239 0.51 -2.86 7.32
C ARG A 239 -0.44 -1.82 6.78
N VAL A 240 -0.70 -1.89 5.48
CA VAL A 240 -1.65 -1.05 4.78
C VAL A 240 -3.01 -1.75 4.71
N SER A 241 -4.05 -1.07 5.16
CA SER A 241 -5.44 -1.54 5.06
C SER A 241 -6.35 -0.48 4.45
N ARG A 242 -7.55 -0.88 4.03
CA ARG A 242 -8.56 0.08 3.58
C ARG A 242 -8.98 1.02 4.71
N ARG A 243 -9.10 2.31 4.39
CA ARG A 243 -9.74 3.32 5.22
C ARG A 243 -11.25 3.33 5.00
N GLU A 244 -11.98 3.27 6.09
CA GLU A 244 -13.44 3.35 6.09
C GLU A 244 -13.89 4.79 5.81
N THR A 245 -14.49 4.98 4.63
CA THR A 245 -15.02 6.28 4.18
C THR A 245 -16.48 6.14 3.75
N THR A 246 -16.87 6.72 2.61
CA THR A 246 -18.13 6.39 1.93
C THR A 246 -18.08 4.99 1.29
N THR A 247 -16.88 4.52 0.99
CA THR A 247 -16.61 3.16 0.53
C THR A 247 -16.04 2.37 1.68
N LYS A 248 -16.63 1.21 1.95
CA LYS A 248 -16.24 0.33 3.05
C LYS A 248 -15.47 -0.87 2.54
N THR A 249 -14.68 -1.45 3.42
CA THR A 249 -14.10 -2.76 3.18
C THR A 249 -15.20 -3.80 3.07
N VAL A 250 -15.09 -4.72 2.10
CA VAL A 250 -15.94 -5.89 2.02
C VAL A 250 -15.77 -6.71 3.30
N GLN A 251 -16.88 -7.21 3.84
CA GLN A 251 -16.91 -8.10 4.98
C GLN A 251 -17.85 -9.24 4.64
N LEU A 252 -17.33 -10.46 4.61
CA LEU A 252 -18.11 -11.67 4.36
C LEU A 252 -18.23 -12.49 5.64
N GLY A 253 -19.43 -12.91 5.95
CA GLY A 253 -19.76 -13.82 7.02
C GLY A 253 -19.86 -15.27 6.55
N PRO A 254 -19.97 -16.23 7.48
CA PRO A 254 -20.08 -17.66 7.16
C PRO A 254 -21.39 -18.03 6.44
N ASP A 255 -22.41 -17.17 6.52
CA ASP A 255 -23.73 -17.38 5.89
C ASP A 255 -23.84 -16.69 4.52
N ASP A 256 -22.82 -15.93 4.10
CA ASP A 256 -22.83 -15.30 2.78
C ASP A 256 -22.63 -16.36 1.69
N GLU A 257 -23.41 -16.25 0.62
CA GLU A 257 -23.38 -17.20 -0.49
C GLU A 257 -22.03 -17.10 -1.22
N ALA A 258 -21.22 -18.15 -1.15
CA ALA A 258 -19.95 -18.26 -1.85
C ALA A 258 -20.13 -18.72 -3.29
N MET A 259 -20.89 -19.79 -3.46
CA MET A 259 -21.20 -20.40 -4.75
C MET A 259 -22.60 -20.98 -4.75
N SER A 260 -23.24 -21.00 -5.91
CA SER A 260 -24.52 -21.66 -6.12
C SER A 260 -24.55 -22.45 -7.40
N ILE A 261 -25.22 -23.60 -7.34
CA ILE A 261 -25.31 -24.54 -8.44
C ILE A 261 -26.78 -24.71 -8.81
N GLU A 262 -27.09 -24.50 -10.08
CA GLU A 262 -28.41 -24.65 -10.65
C GLU A 262 -28.39 -25.70 -11.76
N ILE A 263 -29.39 -26.57 -11.79
CA ILE A 263 -29.60 -27.53 -12.87
C ILE A 263 -30.94 -27.22 -13.51
N GLU A 264 -30.89 -26.78 -14.76
CA GLU A 264 -32.07 -26.61 -15.59
C GLU A 264 -32.21 -27.80 -16.52
N ILE A 265 -33.38 -28.42 -16.56
CA ILE A 265 -33.67 -29.54 -17.46
C ILE A 265 -34.78 -29.10 -18.42
N ASP A 266 -34.43 -28.90 -19.68
CA ASP A 266 -35.42 -28.73 -20.74
C ASP A 266 -35.90 -30.11 -21.18
N ALA A 267 -37.08 -30.48 -20.69
CA ALA A 267 -37.79 -31.70 -21.06
C ALA A 267 -39.03 -31.41 -21.90
N SER A 268 -39.02 -30.32 -22.69
CA SER A 268 -40.09 -30.00 -23.63
C SER A 268 -40.32 -31.11 -24.66
N ASP A 269 -39.26 -31.84 -25.01
CA ASP A 269 -39.28 -33.12 -25.70
C ASP A 269 -38.64 -34.18 -24.78
N ASP A 270 -39.44 -35.11 -24.27
CA ASP A 270 -38.99 -36.16 -23.35
C ASP A 270 -38.00 -37.13 -24.01
N SER A 271 -38.02 -37.24 -25.33
CA SER A 271 -37.11 -38.10 -26.09
C SER A 271 -35.77 -37.44 -26.42
N ALA A 272 -35.66 -36.11 -26.25
CA ALA A 272 -34.50 -35.30 -26.58
C ALA A 272 -34.28 -34.18 -25.54
N ALA A 273 -34.40 -34.53 -24.26
CA ALA A 273 -34.24 -33.56 -23.19
C ALA A 273 -32.76 -33.15 -23.03
N VAL A 274 -32.52 -31.95 -22.52
CA VAL A 274 -31.17 -31.41 -22.30
C VAL A 274 -31.07 -30.85 -20.88
N ALA A 275 -30.01 -31.20 -20.18
CA ALA A 275 -29.68 -30.64 -18.88
C ALA A 275 -28.57 -29.58 -19.01
N THR A 276 -28.80 -28.41 -18.44
CA THR A 276 -27.82 -27.33 -18.28
C THR A 276 -27.45 -27.22 -16.82
N LEU A 277 -26.17 -27.41 -16.52
CA LEU A 277 -25.60 -27.18 -15.19
C LEU A 277 -24.94 -25.81 -15.19
N SER A 278 -25.36 -24.94 -14.28
CA SER A 278 -24.84 -23.59 -14.10
C SER A 278 -24.23 -23.43 -12.70
N LEU A 279 -23.00 -22.94 -12.63
CA LEU A 279 -22.33 -22.55 -11.39
C LEU A 279 -22.22 -21.03 -11.35
N SER A 280 -22.68 -20.42 -10.27
CA SER A 280 -22.43 -19.00 -9.96
C SER A 280 -21.44 -18.91 -8.81
N VAL A 281 -20.38 -18.12 -8.97
CA VAL A 281 -19.34 -17.88 -7.97
C VAL A 281 -19.40 -16.42 -7.55
N ASN A 282 -19.78 -16.17 -6.30
CA ASN A 282 -19.86 -14.85 -5.69
C ASN A 282 -18.55 -14.50 -4.98
N HIS A 283 -17.93 -15.46 -4.30
CA HIS A 283 -16.61 -15.31 -3.69
C HIS A 283 -15.94 -16.67 -3.40
N LEU A 284 -14.62 -16.63 -3.21
CA LEU A 284 -13.76 -17.73 -2.80
C LEU A 284 -13.08 -17.33 -1.49
N ASP A 285 -13.30 -18.08 -0.41
CA ASP A 285 -12.66 -17.81 0.88
C ASP A 285 -11.21 -18.34 0.93
N ALA A 286 -10.42 -17.88 1.92
CA ALA A 286 -9.04 -18.30 2.10
C ALA A 286 -8.82 -19.83 2.17
N SER A 287 -9.79 -20.59 2.68
CA SER A 287 -9.68 -22.05 2.73
C SER A 287 -9.85 -22.68 1.34
N MET A 288 -10.74 -22.14 0.51
CA MET A 288 -10.87 -22.52 -0.90
C MET A 288 -9.61 -22.16 -1.68
N LEU A 289 -9.10 -20.93 -1.52
CA LEU A 289 -7.86 -20.47 -2.17
C LEU A 289 -6.67 -21.36 -1.82
N SER A 290 -6.54 -21.72 -0.54
CA SER A 290 -5.49 -22.64 -0.08
C SER A 290 -5.68 -24.06 -0.62
N THR A 291 -6.90 -24.57 -0.64
CA THR A 291 -7.21 -25.91 -1.16
C THR A 291 -6.92 -26.00 -2.66
N TRP A 292 -7.16 -24.93 -3.38
CA TRP A 292 -6.99 -24.83 -4.82
C TRP A 292 -5.60 -24.35 -5.24
N GLY A 293 -4.74 -23.98 -4.29
CA GLY A 293 -3.38 -23.49 -4.57
C GLY A 293 -3.35 -22.14 -5.28
N ILE A 294 -4.41 -21.34 -5.18
CA ILE A 294 -4.51 -20.02 -5.79
C ILE A 294 -3.79 -19.01 -4.89
N GLN A 295 -2.62 -18.54 -5.32
CA GLN A 295 -1.80 -17.54 -4.64
C GLN A 295 -1.36 -16.48 -5.66
N PRO A 296 -2.21 -15.48 -5.95
CA PRO A 296 -1.95 -14.52 -7.03
C PRO A 296 -0.87 -13.48 -6.68
N PHE A 297 -0.47 -13.37 -5.41
CA PHE A 297 0.49 -12.37 -4.92
C PHE A 297 1.60 -13.01 -4.11
N ASP A 298 2.70 -12.26 -3.98
CA ASP A 298 3.87 -12.65 -3.19
C ASP A 298 3.63 -12.54 -1.67
N SER A 299 4.64 -12.91 -0.88
CA SER A 299 4.62 -12.76 0.58
C SER A 299 4.36 -11.31 1.00
N GLY A 300 3.53 -11.12 2.01
CA GLY A 300 3.15 -9.79 2.55
C GLY A 300 1.74 -9.36 2.16
N VAL A 301 1.07 -10.05 1.24
CA VAL A 301 -0.32 -9.79 0.88
C VAL A 301 -1.24 -10.79 1.59
N ASP A 302 -1.96 -10.34 2.61
CA ASP A 302 -2.97 -11.13 3.34
C ASP A 302 -4.35 -10.90 2.72
N MET A 303 -4.83 -11.91 2.00
CA MET A 303 -6.10 -11.86 1.28
C MET A 303 -7.12 -12.82 1.91
N PRO A 304 -8.18 -12.32 2.58
CA PRO A 304 -9.13 -13.17 3.28
C PRO A 304 -10.09 -13.92 2.34
N TRP A 305 -10.34 -13.36 1.15
CA TRP A 305 -11.19 -13.93 0.11
C TRP A 305 -10.96 -13.22 -1.24
N ILE A 306 -11.40 -13.85 -2.32
CA ILE A 306 -11.52 -13.25 -3.65
C ILE A 306 -13.00 -13.21 -4.04
N THR A 307 -13.58 -12.03 -4.17
CA THR A 307 -14.97 -11.86 -4.64
C THR A 307 -15.08 -11.98 -6.16
N SER A 308 -16.29 -12.02 -6.71
CA SER A 308 -16.51 -11.98 -8.16
C SER A 308 -15.88 -10.76 -8.84
N ASP A 309 -15.97 -9.58 -8.22
CA ASP A 309 -15.26 -8.38 -8.70
C ASP A 309 -13.75 -8.53 -8.56
N GLY A 310 -13.28 -9.19 -7.49
CA GLY A 310 -11.88 -9.59 -7.33
C GLY A 310 -11.37 -10.47 -8.47
N ILE A 311 -12.14 -11.48 -8.90
CA ILE A 311 -11.79 -12.35 -10.03
C ILE A 311 -11.66 -11.53 -11.32
N ARG A 312 -12.61 -10.63 -11.60
CA ARG A 312 -12.55 -9.74 -12.78
C ARG A 312 -11.35 -8.82 -12.72
N MET A 313 -11.08 -8.22 -11.56
CA MET A 313 -9.91 -7.38 -11.35
C MET A 313 -8.62 -8.16 -11.64
N LEU A 314 -8.47 -9.36 -11.11
CA LEU A 314 -7.28 -10.19 -11.34
C LEU A 314 -7.16 -10.63 -12.80
N GLN A 315 -8.27 -10.94 -13.46
CA GLN A 315 -8.32 -11.30 -14.88
C GLN A 315 -7.93 -10.11 -15.78
N GLU A 316 -8.49 -8.92 -15.52
CA GLU A 316 -8.20 -7.68 -16.24
C GLU A 316 -6.71 -7.28 -16.10
N ASN A 317 -6.12 -7.58 -14.94
CA ASN A 317 -4.72 -7.33 -14.64
C ASN A 317 -3.81 -8.57 -14.83
N GLY A 318 -4.27 -9.60 -15.54
CA GLY A 318 -3.42 -10.75 -15.92
C GLY A 318 -2.80 -11.57 -14.78
N TYR A 319 -3.36 -11.53 -13.56
CA TYR A 319 -2.88 -12.29 -12.39
C TYR A 319 -3.43 -13.71 -12.31
N VAL A 320 -4.50 -14.03 -13.04
CA VAL A 320 -5.13 -15.35 -13.04
C VAL A 320 -5.43 -15.79 -14.47
N ASP A 321 -5.00 -17.00 -14.84
CA ASP A 321 -5.46 -17.66 -16.07
C ASP A 321 -6.85 -18.26 -15.82
N MET A 322 -7.82 -17.87 -16.65
CA MET A 322 -9.20 -18.32 -16.51
C MET A 322 -9.35 -19.82 -16.83
N ASN A 323 -8.44 -20.42 -17.59
CA ASN A 323 -8.44 -21.86 -17.82
C ASN A 323 -8.10 -22.62 -16.54
N ASP A 324 -7.10 -22.14 -15.79
CA ASP A 324 -6.74 -22.73 -14.50
C ASP A 324 -7.92 -22.65 -13.51
N LEU A 325 -8.68 -21.55 -13.54
CA LEU A 325 -9.88 -21.41 -12.70
C LEU A 325 -10.95 -22.44 -13.09
N VAL A 326 -11.19 -22.66 -14.38
CA VAL A 326 -12.15 -23.67 -14.88
C VAL A 326 -11.76 -25.08 -14.43
N ASP A 327 -10.49 -25.44 -14.57
CA ASP A 327 -9.95 -26.77 -14.23
C ASP A 327 -10.06 -27.10 -12.74
N ILE A 328 -10.06 -26.07 -11.89
CA ILE A 328 -10.13 -26.20 -10.43
C ILE A 328 -11.59 -26.36 -9.95
N MET A 329 -12.57 -25.86 -10.70
CA MET A 329 -13.96 -25.88 -10.28
C MET A 329 -14.58 -27.28 -10.41
N PRO A 330 -15.33 -27.76 -9.39
CA PRO A 330 -15.79 -29.15 -9.32
C PRO A 330 -16.98 -29.48 -10.24
N ILE A 331 -17.15 -28.77 -11.36
CA ILE A 331 -18.30 -28.94 -12.25
C ILE A 331 -18.30 -30.35 -12.87
N ASP A 332 -17.14 -30.91 -13.16
CA ASP A 332 -17.01 -32.28 -13.67
C ASP A 332 -17.45 -33.33 -12.63
N ASP A 333 -17.16 -33.12 -11.34
CA ASP A 333 -17.62 -33.99 -10.27
C ASP A 333 -19.15 -33.96 -10.12
N PHE A 334 -19.75 -32.78 -10.28
CA PHE A 334 -21.21 -32.63 -10.32
C PHE A 334 -21.82 -33.28 -11.57
N ALA A 335 -21.24 -33.07 -12.74
CA ALA A 335 -21.65 -33.69 -13.99
C ALA A 335 -21.60 -35.23 -13.89
N ASN A 336 -20.51 -35.78 -13.35
CA ASN A 336 -20.36 -37.22 -13.09
C ASN A 336 -21.39 -37.74 -12.08
N SER A 337 -21.64 -36.98 -11.01
CA SER A 337 -22.66 -37.33 -10.01
C SER A 337 -24.07 -37.32 -10.61
N PHE A 338 -24.39 -36.33 -11.43
CA PHE A 338 -25.66 -36.28 -12.17
C PHE A 338 -25.80 -37.47 -13.11
N THR A 339 -24.77 -37.79 -13.90
CA THR A 339 -24.76 -38.98 -14.77
C THR A 339 -24.90 -40.28 -13.98
N SER A 340 -24.40 -40.37 -12.74
CA SER A 340 -24.61 -41.55 -11.89
C SER A 340 -26.04 -41.67 -11.37
N MET A 341 -26.74 -40.54 -11.20
CA MET A 341 -28.13 -40.49 -10.76
C MET A 341 -29.09 -40.81 -11.90
N MET A 342 -28.70 -40.45 -13.12
CA MET A 342 -29.39 -40.81 -14.35
C MET A 342 -29.03 -42.25 -14.74
N ASP A 343 -30.03 -43.14 -14.88
CA ASP A 343 -29.82 -44.53 -15.38
C ASP A 343 -29.41 -44.58 -16.87
N THR A 344 -29.24 -43.41 -17.48
CA THR A 344 -28.82 -43.21 -18.86
C THR A 344 -27.44 -42.55 -18.87
N PRO A 345 -26.50 -43.02 -19.69
CA PRO A 345 -25.22 -42.35 -19.85
C PRO A 345 -25.45 -40.96 -20.47
N VAL A 346 -25.19 -39.92 -19.68
CA VAL A 346 -25.23 -38.51 -20.08
C VAL A 346 -23.80 -38.00 -20.14
N THR A 347 -23.42 -37.37 -21.25
CA THR A 347 -22.12 -36.70 -21.39
C THR A 347 -22.33 -35.20 -21.39
N PHE A 348 -21.50 -34.48 -20.63
CA PHE A 348 -21.50 -33.02 -20.62
C PHE A 348 -20.45 -32.47 -21.58
N SER A 349 -20.71 -31.27 -22.10
CA SER A 349 -19.74 -30.50 -22.86
C SER A 349 -18.67 -29.90 -21.95
N GLU A 350 -17.59 -29.39 -22.54
CA GLU A 350 -16.56 -28.66 -21.81
C GLU A 350 -17.18 -27.47 -21.07
N VAL A 351 -16.75 -27.26 -19.83
CA VAL A 351 -17.19 -26.16 -19.00
C VAL A 351 -16.67 -24.85 -19.57
N ALA A 352 -17.55 -23.85 -19.70
CA ALA A 352 -17.16 -22.54 -20.19
C ALA A 352 -17.85 -21.43 -19.39
N PHE A 353 -17.24 -20.23 -19.41
CA PHE A 353 -17.87 -19.04 -18.86
C PHE A 353 -19.12 -18.67 -19.66
N SER A 354 -20.20 -18.37 -18.94
CA SER A 354 -21.42 -17.87 -19.55
C SER A 354 -21.25 -16.42 -19.99
N PRO A 355 -21.88 -15.99 -21.11
CA PRO A 355 -21.91 -14.59 -21.51
C PRO A 355 -22.45 -13.69 -20.39
N PRO A 356 -21.97 -12.44 -20.26
CA PRO A 356 -22.46 -11.54 -19.24
C PRO A 356 -23.91 -11.11 -19.52
N ASP A 357 -24.66 -10.87 -18.45
CA ASP A 357 -26.00 -10.30 -18.46
C ASP A 357 -26.12 -9.16 -17.43
N ALA A 358 -27.34 -8.69 -17.14
CA ALA A 358 -27.55 -7.62 -16.17
C ALA A 358 -27.26 -8.03 -14.70
N THR A 359 -26.97 -9.30 -14.45
CA THR A 359 -26.87 -9.92 -13.13
C THR A 359 -25.53 -10.61 -12.86
N GLY A 360 -24.64 -10.75 -13.85
CA GLY A 360 -23.31 -11.30 -13.66
C GLY A 360 -22.64 -11.78 -14.95
N GLY A 361 -21.66 -12.67 -14.82
CA GLY A 361 -20.80 -13.18 -15.89
C GLY A 361 -19.36 -12.69 -15.79
N LEU A 362 -18.42 -13.35 -16.47
CA LEU A 362 -17.00 -12.99 -16.42
C LEU A 362 -16.78 -11.55 -16.90
N ASP A 363 -17.23 -11.24 -18.11
CA ASP A 363 -17.09 -9.90 -18.71
C ASP A 363 -18.22 -8.94 -18.31
N PHE A 364 -18.81 -9.12 -17.12
CA PHE A 364 -19.83 -8.20 -16.61
C PHE A 364 -19.22 -6.81 -16.45
N THR A 365 -19.93 -5.79 -16.95
CA THR A 365 -19.50 -4.39 -16.84
C THR A 365 -20.48 -3.63 -15.96
N HIS A 366 -19.96 -2.99 -14.92
CA HIS A 366 -20.77 -2.14 -14.06
C HIS A 366 -21.33 -0.93 -14.82
N VAL A 367 -22.59 -0.62 -14.55
CA VAL A 367 -23.26 0.57 -15.05
C VAL A 367 -22.96 1.73 -14.11
N PRO A 368 -22.37 2.85 -14.61
CA PRO A 368 -22.02 4.00 -13.79
C PRO A 368 -23.20 4.53 -12.98
N GLN A 369 -22.97 4.83 -11.70
CA GLN A 369 -23.96 5.33 -10.75
C GLN A 369 -25.16 4.40 -10.50
N VAL A 370 -25.16 3.18 -11.03
CA VAL A 370 -26.24 2.20 -10.84
C VAL A 370 -25.73 0.97 -10.11
N THR A 371 -24.73 0.29 -10.66
CA THR A 371 -24.13 -0.91 -10.06
C THR A 371 -22.75 -0.63 -9.47
N CYS A 372 -22.22 0.58 -9.66
CA CYS A 372 -20.98 1.08 -9.08
C CYS A 372 -21.05 2.60 -8.90
N ALA A 373 -20.41 3.16 -7.88
CA ALA A 373 -20.41 4.62 -7.66
C ALA A 373 -19.43 5.38 -8.57
N GLU A 374 -18.71 4.67 -9.44
CA GLU A 374 -17.81 5.27 -10.42
C GLU A 374 -18.58 5.93 -11.58
N LEU A 375 -17.91 6.83 -12.30
CA LEU A 375 -18.48 7.63 -13.39
C LEU A 375 -18.34 6.97 -14.77
N SER A 376 -17.52 5.93 -14.87
CA SER A 376 -17.21 5.21 -16.11
C SER A 376 -17.51 3.73 -15.96
N PRO A 377 -17.93 3.05 -17.04
CA PRO A 377 -18.12 1.60 -17.00
C PRO A 377 -16.81 0.90 -16.66
N THR A 378 -16.87 -0.13 -15.84
CA THR A 378 -15.70 -0.89 -15.37
C THR A 378 -16.05 -2.35 -15.15
N GLY A 379 -15.08 -3.26 -15.29
CA GLY A 379 -15.25 -4.68 -14.99
C GLY A 379 -15.36 -4.97 -13.48
N PHE A 380 -14.79 -4.11 -12.63
CA PHE A 380 -14.83 -4.26 -11.18
C PHE A 380 -14.95 -2.90 -10.50
N CYS A 381 -15.75 -2.80 -9.45
CA CYS A 381 -16.03 -1.53 -8.81
C CYS A 381 -15.06 -1.25 -7.64
N VAL A 382 -14.44 -0.06 -7.56
CA VAL A 382 -13.58 0.32 -6.41
C VAL A 382 -14.17 1.42 -5.51
N GLU A 383 -15.33 1.95 -5.86
CA GLU A 383 -16.02 3.00 -5.09
C GLU A 383 -17.51 2.71 -4.84
N GLY A 384 -17.95 3.01 -3.63
CA GLY A 384 -19.35 2.90 -3.21
C GLY A 384 -19.68 1.61 -2.47
N GLN A 385 -20.98 1.38 -2.26
CA GLN A 385 -21.49 0.27 -1.46
C GLN A 385 -21.25 -1.12 -2.09
N HIS A 386 -21.14 -1.17 -3.42
CA HIS A 386 -20.93 -2.41 -4.17
C HIS A 386 -19.47 -2.60 -4.60
N ALA A 387 -18.55 -1.79 -4.08
CA ALA A 387 -17.14 -1.88 -4.44
C ALA A 387 -16.55 -3.24 -4.05
N MET A 388 -15.93 -3.92 -5.00
CA MET A 388 -15.18 -5.16 -4.86
C MET A 388 -15.97 -6.31 -4.22
N ASN A 389 -17.29 -6.27 -4.24
CA ASN A 389 -18.10 -7.25 -3.54
C ASN A 389 -18.50 -8.43 -4.45
N GLY A 390 -19.24 -9.39 -3.89
CA GLY A 390 -19.72 -10.58 -4.59
C GLY A 390 -21.11 -10.44 -5.22
N THR A 391 -21.67 -9.24 -5.40
CA THR A 391 -23.09 -9.08 -5.80
C THR A 391 -23.39 -9.60 -7.22
N TYR A 392 -22.43 -9.49 -8.14
CA TYR A 392 -22.57 -9.93 -9.53
C TYR A 392 -21.69 -11.15 -9.77
N PRO A 393 -22.18 -12.39 -9.62
CA PRO A 393 -21.34 -13.58 -9.66
C PRO A 393 -20.68 -13.81 -11.03
N ILE A 394 -19.56 -14.52 -11.02
CA ILE A 394 -18.99 -15.16 -12.21
C ILE A 394 -19.81 -16.40 -12.51
N ARG A 395 -20.14 -16.65 -13.78
CA ARG A 395 -20.99 -17.76 -14.16
C ARG A 395 -20.28 -18.69 -15.13
N LEU A 396 -20.44 -19.98 -14.87
CA LEU A 396 -20.00 -21.05 -15.75
C LEU A 396 -21.16 -21.96 -16.04
N ALA A 397 -21.17 -22.54 -17.23
CA ALA A 397 -22.17 -23.49 -17.63
C ALA A 397 -21.55 -24.63 -18.44
N THR A 398 -22.19 -25.79 -18.32
CA THR A 398 -22.03 -26.90 -19.24
C THR A 398 -23.39 -27.47 -19.61
N THR A 399 -23.52 -27.93 -20.84
CA THR A 399 -24.75 -28.55 -21.34
C THR A 399 -24.53 -30.01 -21.65
N SER A 400 -25.53 -30.83 -21.36
CA SER A 400 -25.52 -32.26 -21.64
C SER A 400 -25.77 -32.55 -23.11
N SER A 401 -25.38 -33.74 -23.55
CA SER A 401 -25.95 -34.37 -24.73
C SER A 401 -27.46 -34.59 -24.54
N GLU A 402 -28.20 -34.66 -25.64
CA GLU A 402 -29.61 -35.06 -25.64
C GLU A 402 -29.80 -36.40 -24.90
N MET A 403 -30.81 -36.46 -24.05
CA MET A 403 -31.13 -37.62 -23.22
C MET A 403 -32.63 -37.93 -23.24
N ASN A 404 -32.96 -39.21 -23.19
CA ASN A 404 -34.35 -39.63 -23.05
C ASN A 404 -34.74 -39.57 -21.57
N LEU A 405 -35.59 -38.62 -21.23
CA LEU A 405 -36.10 -38.41 -19.89
C LEU A 405 -37.51 -38.96 -19.76
N GLY A 406 -37.64 -40.09 -19.07
CA GLY A 406 -38.91 -40.45 -18.45
C GLY A 406 -39.22 -39.47 -17.31
N ILE A 407 -39.79 -38.30 -17.60
CA ILE A 407 -40.04 -37.21 -16.63
C ILE A 407 -40.76 -37.71 -15.37
N ILE A 408 -41.68 -38.69 -15.52
CA ILE A 408 -42.39 -39.33 -14.41
C ILE A 408 -41.44 -40.14 -13.51
N ASP A 409 -40.46 -40.83 -14.09
CA ASP A 409 -39.45 -41.62 -13.36
C ASP A 409 -38.45 -40.71 -12.64
N LEU A 410 -38.05 -39.60 -13.28
CA LEU A 410 -37.18 -38.59 -12.66
C LEU A 410 -37.86 -37.92 -11.45
N ALA A 411 -39.12 -37.49 -11.60
CA ALA A 411 -39.89 -36.90 -10.51
C ALA A 411 -40.14 -37.91 -9.38
N ALA A 412 -40.43 -39.17 -9.70
CA ALA A 412 -40.58 -40.22 -8.70
C ALA A 412 -39.27 -40.46 -7.92
N ARG A 413 -38.11 -40.47 -8.60
CA ARG A 413 -36.79 -40.63 -7.95
C ARG A 413 -36.42 -39.43 -7.07
N LEU A 414 -36.65 -38.20 -7.51
CA LEU A 414 -36.37 -37.00 -6.70
C LEU A 414 -37.28 -36.92 -5.45
N LEU A 415 -38.50 -37.46 -5.52
CA LEU A 415 -39.43 -37.54 -4.38
C LEU A 415 -39.13 -38.70 -3.41
N ASP A 416 -38.51 -39.79 -3.87
CA ASP A 416 -38.11 -40.93 -3.01
C ASP A 416 -36.80 -40.68 -2.24
N VAL A 417 -36.12 -39.56 -2.53
CA VAL A 417 -34.88 -39.13 -1.86
C VAL A 417 -35.15 -38.11 -0.74
N SER A 418 -36.40 -37.70 -0.50
CA SER A 418 -36.83 -36.96 0.70
C SER A 418 -37.26 -37.90 1.82
#